data_AF-A0AAU2LFL5-F1
#
_entry.id   AF-A0AAU2LFL5-F1
#
_cell.length_a   1.000
_cell.length_b   1.000
_cell.length_c   1.000
_cell.angle_alpha   90.00
_cell.angle_beta   90.00
_cell.angle_gamma   90.00
#
_symmetry.space_group_name_H-M   'P 1'
#
loop_
_entity.id
_entity.type
_entity.pdbx_description
1 polymer ?
#
loop_
_entity_poly.entity_id
_entity_poly.type
_entity_poly.pdbx_seq_one_letter_code
_entity_poly.pdbx_strand_id
1 'polypeptide(L)'
;MINADLLRSLAIDPSDLDPAPPWTPRGSAGIQRLNGRHPCVRCGRPSTVAGVVETPEHGRRWVDRCVPCLVATTPRGGPQTPFAEPLAVLREAARTAGVALPTADGV
;
A
#
# COMPACT_ATOMS: atom_id res chain seq x y z
N MET A 1 -10.06 -4.00 -4.24
CA MET A 1 -9.97 -2.54 -4.01
C MET A 1 -8.54 -2.20 -3.67
N ILE A 2 -7.78 -1.31 -4.32
CA ILE A 2 -7.85 -0.70 -5.65
C ILE A 2 -6.42 -0.78 -6.16
N ASN A 3 -6.20 -1.54 -7.24
CA ASN A 3 -4.86 -1.93 -7.69
C ASN A 3 -4.31 -0.98 -8.78
N ALA A 4 -5.19 -0.40 -9.59
CA ALA A 4 -4.83 0.59 -10.60
C ALA A 4 -4.34 1.91 -9.98
N ASP A 5 -4.94 2.35 -8.87
CA ASP A 5 -4.50 3.57 -8.18
C ASP A 5 -3.11 3.40 -7.55
N LEU A 6 -2.77 2.19 -7.07
CA LEU A 6 -1.42 1.87 -6.63
C LEU A 6 -0.42 2.05 -7.78
N LEU A 7 -0.67 1.42 -8.94
CA LEU A 7 0.23 1.55 -10.09
C LEU A 7 0.36 3.00 -10.56
N ARG A 8 -0.75 3.74 -10.62
CA ARG A 8 -0.76 5.18 -10.96
C ARG A 8 0.08 5.99 -9.98
N SER A 9 -0.08 5.77 -8.66
CA SER A 9 0.70 6.48 -7.63
C SER A 9 2.20 6.16 -7.68
N LEU A 10 2.56 5.00 -8.25
CA LEU A 10 3.94 4.57 -8.43
C LEU A 10 4.51 4.97 -9.80
N ALA A 11 3.70 5.57 -10.68
CA ALA A 11 4.03 5.85 -12.08
C ALA A 11 4.54 4.60 -12.83
N ILE A 12 3.89 3.46 -12.59
CA ILE A 12 4.22 2.17 -13.23
C ILE A 12 3.21 1.89 -14.34
N ASP A 13 3.71 1.61 -15.54
CA ASP A 13 2.91 1.09 -16.65
C ASP A 13 2.58 -0.40 -16.39
N PRO A 14 1.30 -0.80 -16.39
CA PRO A 14 0.91 -2.20 -16.23
C PRO A 14 1.49 -3.16 -17.28
N SER A 15 1.81 -2.67 -18.47
CA SER A 15 2.37 -3.47 -19.57
C SER A 15 3.81 -3.92 -19.31
N ASP A 16 4.55 -3.17 -18.47
CA ASP A 16 5.91 -3.49 -18.03
C ASP A 16 5.95 -4.60 -16.96
N LEU A 17 4.79 -5.02 -16.45
CA LEU A 17 4.69 -6.01 -15.39
C LEU A 17 4.48 -7.42 -15.93
N ASP A 18 5.15 -8.38 -15.30
CA ASP A 18 4.97 -9.80 -15.62
C ASP A 18 3.51 -10.23 -15.37
N PRO A 19 2.93 -11.06 -16.26
CA PRO A 19 1.63 -11.66 -16.03
C PRO A 19 1.61 -12.48 -14.74
N ALA A 20 0.56 -12.31 -13.94
CA ALA A 20 0.29 -13.16 -12.79
C ALA A 20 -0.73 -14.25 -13.13
N PRO A 21 -0.70 -15.40 -12.42
CA PRO A 21 -1.67 -16.47 -12.66
C PRO A 21 -3.13 -15.98 -12.52
N PRO A 22 -4.07 -16.56 -13.27
CA PRO A 22 -5.47 -16.14 -13.25
C PRO A 22 -6.14 -16.44 -11.90
N TRP A 23 -5.66 -17.44 -11.16
CA TRP A 23 -6.10 -17.76 -9.80
C TRP A 23 -5.41 -16.91 -8.75
N THR A 24 -6.03 -16.73 -7.58
CA THR A 24 -5.39 -16.07 -6.44
C THR A 24 -4.14 -16.85 -6.04
N PRO A 25 -2.94 -16.25 -6.14
CA PRO A 25 -1.72 -16.94 -5.76
C PRO A 25 -1.75 -17.15 -4.24
N ARG A 26 -2.07 -18.38 -3.83
CA ARG A 26 -1.89 -18.84 -2.45
C ARG A 26 -0.41 -19.20 -2.25
N GLY A 27 0.00 -19.34 -0.99
CA GLY A 27 1.40 -19.31 -0.52
C GLY A 27 2.48 -19.89 -1.45
N SER A 28 2.25 -21.01 -2.12
CA SER A 28 3.24 -21.62 -3.03
C SER A 28 3.59 -20.75 -4.24
N ALA A 29 2.62 -20.08 -4.87
CA ALA A 29 2.87 -19.25 -6.07
C ALA A 29 3.64 -17.96 -5.71
N GLY A 30 3.33 -17.36 -4.56
CA GLY A 30 4.08 -16.21 -4.05
C GLY A 30 5.52 -16.59 -3.67
N ILE A 31 5.72 -17.74 -3.04
CA ILE A 31 7.07 -18.25 -2.71
C ILE A 31 7.88 -18.53 -3.99
N GLN A 32 7.28 -19.18 -4.99
CA GLN A 32 7.94 -19.43 -6.28
C GLN A 32 8.35 -18.11 -6.96
N ARG A 33 7.46 -17.11 -6.97
CA ARG A 33 7.79 -15.77 -7.49
C ARG A 33 9.00 -15.18 -6.78
N LEU A 34 9.04 -15.22 -5.45
CA LEU A 34 10.18 -14.68 -4.69
C LEU A 34 11.50 -15.42 -4.95
N ASN A 35 11.46 -16.73 -5.17
CA ASN A 35 12.65 -17.52 -5.53
C ASN A 35 13.24 -17.10 -6.88
N GLY A 36 12.43 -16.54 -7.79
CA GLY A 36 12.87 -16.00 -9.07
C GLY A 36 13.71 -14.72 -8.99
N ARG A 37 13.86 -14.12 -7.79
CA ARG A 37 14.67 -12.90 -7.54
C ARG A 37 14.31 -11.72 -8.45
N HIS A 38 13.03 -11.54 -8.76
CA HIS A 38 12.56 -10.43 -9.58
C HIS A 38 12.93 -9.07 -8.93
N PRO A 39 13.28 -8.05 -9.74
CA PRO A 39 13.64 -6.74 -9.22
C PRO A 39 12.42 -6.02 -8.64
N CYS A 40 12.67 -5.15 -7.67
CA CYS A 40 11.65 -4.24 -7.16
C CYS A 40 11.26 -3.25 -8.27
N VAL A 41 9.97 -3.18 -8.58
CA VAL A 41 9.41 -2.31 -9.63
C VAL A 41 9.70 -0.82 -9.43
N ARG A 42 10.08 -0.39 -8.22
CA ARG A 42 10.38 1.02 -7.91
C ARG A 42 11.87 1.36 -7.93
N CYS A 43 12.73 0.44 -7.48
CA CYS A 43 14.14 0.77 -7.20
C CYS A 43 15.14 -0.24 -7.78
N GLY A 44 14.69 -1.25 -8.51
CA GLY A 44 15.55 -2.26 -9.15
C GLY A 44 16.22 -3.27 -8.20
N ARG A 45 16.32 -2.98 -6.90
CA ARG A 45 16.88 -3.92 -5.90
C ARG A 45 16.07 -5.22 -5.82
N PRO A 46 16.66 -6.35 -5.41
CA PRO A 46 15.93 -7.61 -5.27
C PRO A 46 14.64 -7.45 -4.45
N SER A 47 13.54 -7.96 -4.99
CA SER A 47 12.26 -7.99 -4.31
C SER A 47 12.26 -9.03 -3.19
N THR A 48 11.55 -8.71 -2.12
CA THR A 48 11.30 -9.62 -1.00
C THR A 48 9.80 -9.79 -0.74
N VAL A 49 8.96 -9.09 -1.52
CA VAL A 49 7.51 -9.11 -1.40
C VAL A 49 6.91 -9.15 -2.79
N ALA A 50 6.08 -10.16 -3.06
CA ALA A 50 5.31 -10.28 -4.28
C ALA A 50 3.84 -10.00 -4.00
N GLY A 51 3.24 -9.10 -4.76
CA GLY A 51 1.80 -8.83 -4.76
C GLY A 51 1.20 -9.01 -6.14
N VAL A 52 -0.12 -9.03 -6.24
CA VAL A 52 -0.83 -9.07 -7.52
C VAL A 52 -1.80 -7.91 -7.63
N VAL A 53 -1.72 -7.23 -8.77
CA VAL A 53 -2.65 -6.17 -9.17
C VAL A 53 -3.55 -6.68 -10.30
N GLU A 54 -4.81 -6.25 -10.31
CA GLU A 54 -5.74 -6.50 -11.42
C GLU A 54 -5.85 -5.21 -12.22
N THR A 55 -5.72 -5.31 -13.54
CA THR A 55 -5.75 -4.17 -14.45
C THR A 55 -6.78 -4.43 -15.54
N PRO A 56 -7.61 -3.44 -15.93
CA PRO A 56 -8.70 -3.68 -16.89
C PRO A 56 -8.21 -4.21 -18.25
N GLU A 57 -7.10 -3.67 -18.76
CA GLU A 57 -6.60 -3.99 -20.11
C GLU A 57 -5.58 -5.14 -20.12
N HIS A 58 -4.82 -5.30 -19.03
CA HIS A 58 -3.68 -6.20 -18.99
C HIS A 58 -3.90 -7.41 -18.07
N GLY A 59 -5.08 -7.50 -17.42
CA GLY A 59 -5.41 -8.56 -16.47
C GLY A 59 -4.55 -8.51 -15.21
N ARG A 60 -4.31 -9.69 -14.62
CA ARG A 60 -3.52 -9.84 -13.40
C ARG A 60 -2.03 -9.68 -13.67
N ARG A 61 -1.36 -8.86 -12.86
CA ARG A 61 0.07 -8.53 -12.99
C ARG A 61 0.80 -8.67 -11.66
N TRP A 62 2.04 -9.14 -11.70
CA TRP A 62 2.91 -9.17 -10.52
C TRP A 62 3.40 -7.77 -10.17
N VAL A 63 3.44 -7.46 -8.87
CA VAL A 63 4.05 -6.24 -8.33
C VAL A 63 5.05 -6.64 -7.26
N ASP A 64 6.31 -6.66 -7.67
CA ASP A 64 7.43 -7.05 -6.84
C ASP A 64 8.06 -5.82 -6.16
N ARG A 65 8.18 -5.86 -4.82
CA ARG A 65 8.74 -4.75 -4.03
C ARG A 65 9.71 -5.25 -2.97
N CYS A 66 10.77 -4.48 -2.74
CA CYS A 66 11.56 -4.63 -1.52
C CYS A 66 10.78 -4.07 -0.32
N VAL A 67 11.02 -4.58 0.89
CA VAL A 67 10.34 -4.11 2.12
C VAL A 67 10.40 -2.58 2.28
N PRO A 68 11.54 -1.89 2.07
CA PRO A 68 11.58 -0.43 2.19
C PRO A 68 10.61 0.28 1.23
N CYS A 69 10.56 -0.15 -0.04
CA CYS A 69 9.64 0.45 -1.01
C CYS A 69 8.18 0.09 -0.71
N LEU A 70 7.91 -1.13 -0.23
CA LEU A 70 6.57 -1.51 0.22
C LEU A 70 6.08 -0.57 1.34
N VAL A 71 6.87 -0.41 2.41
CA VAL A 71 6.50 0.43 3.56
C VAL A 71 6.31 1.89 3.17
N ALA A 72 7.13 2.39 2.25
CA ALA A 72 7.07 3.77 1.78
C ALA A 72 5.90 4.06 0.81
N THR A 73 5.27 3.02 0.23
CA THR A 73 4.28 3.19 -0.85
C THR A 73 2.94 2.56 -0.57
N THR A 74 2.86 1.64 0.40
CA THR A 74 1.58 1.17 0.91
C THR A 74 1.01 2.28 1.76
N PRO A 75 -0.17 2.83 1.42
CA PRO A 75 -0.87 3.73 2.31
C PRO A 75 -1.02 3.00 3.64
N ARG A 76 -0.40 3.52 4.70
CA ARG A 76 -0.71 3.04 6.05
C ARG A 76 -2.14 3.47 6.26
N GLY A 77 -3.06 2.53 6.09
CA GLY A 77 -4.49 2.81 6.19
C GLY A 77 -4.71 3.64 7.44
N GLY A 78 -5.29 4.82 7.25
CA GLY A 78 -5.95 5.49 8.35
C GLY A 78 -6.99 4.54 8.96
N PRO A 79 -7.48 4.84 10.16
CA PRO A 79 -8.51 4.03 10.79
C PRO A 79 -9.64 3.71 9.81
N GLN A 80 -10.01 2.43 9.73
CA GLN A 80 -11.03 1.91 8.80
C GLN A 80 -12.42 2.50 9.08
N THR A 81 -12.59 3.11 10.25
CA THR A 81 -13.78 3.84 10.68
C THR A 81 -13.47 5.32 10.86
N PRO A 82 -14.46 6.21 10.66
CA PRO A 82 -14.30 7.62 10.96
C PRO A 82 -13.82 7.79 12.40
N PHE A 83 -12.65 8.41 12.57
CA PHE A 83 -12.02 8.58 13.88
C PHE A 83 -12.68 9.66 14.74
N ALA A 84 -13.87 10.13 14.34
CA ALA A 84 -14.55 11.28 14.91
C ALA A 84 -14.92 11.08 16.38
N GLU A 85 -15.46 9.91 16.74
CA GLU A 85 -15.83 9.57 18.13
C GLU A 85 -14.58 9.50 19.05
N PRO A 86 -13.53 8.73 18.72
CA PRO A 86 -12.29 8.76 19.50
C PRO A 86 -11.68 10.17 19.60
N LEU A 87 -11.69 10.96 18.52
CA LEU A 87 -11.16 12.33 18.57
C LEU A 87 -12.00 13.25 19.47
N ALA A 88 -13.33 13.08 19.49
CA ALA A 88 -14.21 13.86 20.35
C ALA A 88 -13.92 13.57 21.83
N VAL A 89 -13.72 12.30 22.19
CA VAL A 89 -13.31 11.90 23.55
C VAL A 89 -11.96 12.52 23.94
N LEU A 90 -10.98 12.48 23.03
CA LEU A 90 -9.67 13.08 23.28
C LEU A 90 -9.74 14.60 23.45
N ARG A 91 -10.58 15.29 22.65
CA ARG A 91 -10.80 16.74 22.77
C ARG A 91 -11.49 17.10 24.08
N GLU A 92 -12.47 16.31 24.52
CA GLU A 92 -13.13 16.49 25.81
C GLU A 92 -12.12 16.36 26.95
N ALA A 93 -11.35 15.26 26.95
CA ALA A 93 -10.32 15.03 27.96
C ALA A 93 -9.26 16.16 27.99
N ALA A 94 -8.83 16.65 26.82
CA ALA A 94 -7.91 17.78 26.73
C ALA A 94 -8.50 19.05 27.33
N ARG A 95 -9.80 19.32 27.11
CA ARG A 95 -10.49 20.46 27.71
C ARG A 95 -10.61 20.32 29.22
N THR A 96 -10.98 19.15 29.72
CA THR A 96 -11.03 18.85 31.16
C THR A 96 -9.65 19.03 31.81
N ALA A 97 -8.58 18.67 31.10
CA ALA A 97 -7.20 18.82 31.56
C ALA A 97 -6.61 20.24 31.37
N GLY A 98 -7.37 21.19 30.80
CA GLY A 98 -6.87 22.55 30.55
C GLY A 98 -5.77 22.64 29.48
N VAL A 99 -5.65 21.63 28.62
CA VAL A 99 -4.66 21.59 27.54
C VAL A 99 -5.14 22.47 26.39
N ALA A 100 -4.35 23.49 26.04
CA ALA A 100 -4.60 24.29 24.84
C ALA A 100 -4.42 23.43 23.59
N LEU A 101 -5.50 23.22 22.83
CA LEU A 101 -5.41 22.58 21.53
C LEU A 101 -4.94 23.61 20.49
N PRO A 102 -3.94 23.28 19.65
CA PRO A 102 -3.54 24.18 18.57
C PRO A 102 -4.71 24.37 17.60
N THR A 103 -5.01 25.63 17.26
CA THR A 103 -5.92 25.98 16.18
C THR A 103 -5.28 25.56 14.85
N ALA A 104 -6.07 24.98 13.95
CA ALA A 104 -5.61 24.39 12.68
C ALA A 104 -5.11 25.42 11.63
N ASP A 105 -4.65 26.59 12.07
CA ASP A 105 -4.17 27.70 11.24
C ASP A 105 -2.67 27.95 11.49
N GLY A 106 -1.83 26.94 11.31
CA GLY A 106 -0.40 27.07 11.56
C GLY A 106 0.47 26.07 10.80
N VAL A 107 0.71 26.39 9.52
CA VAL A 107 1.84 26.03 8.63
C VAL A 107 2.26 24.55 8.55
#